data_AF-A0A1Z9EIN3-F1
#
_entry.id   AF-A0A1Z9EIN3-F1
#
_cell.length_a   1.000
_cell.length_b   1.000
_cell.length_c   1.000
_cell.angle_alpha   90.00
_cell.angle_beta   90.00
_cell.angle_gamma   90.00
#
_symmetry.space_group_name_H-M   'P 1'
#
loop_
_entity.id
_entity.type
_entity.pdbx_description
1 polymer ?
#
loop_
_entity_poly.entity_id
_entity_poly.type
_entity_poly.pdbx_seq_one_letter_code
_entity_poly.pdbx_strand_id
1 'polypeptide(L)'
;MRLLVASGILLIFLSSVSGAGGINEQMSLEGTGLVDINYQEYVEASKSFQIEIELDSQASENETKVVWITQICINTGVCYPPENNDEWLTEDGKKLIGSIDIDEDASYINWRFKMNWSDGDEENFPQSGFGWKVWSSCWFDGEKWGGIDDSCNSVKGESKINTYSRIASIMAVFTVLFLFLSKKFSS
;
A
#
# COMPACT_ATOMS: atom_id res chain seq x y z
N MET A 1 -17.95 24.97 -22.02
CA MET A 1 -16.62 24.32 -22.00
C MET A 1 -15.76 24.59 -20.76
N ARG A 2 -16.04 25.58 -19.89
CA ARG A 2 -15.25 25.78 -18.64
C ARG A 2 -15.72 24.97 -17.42
N LEU A 3 -16.95 24.45 -17.43
CA LEU A 3 -17.50 23.62 -16.33
C LEU A 3 -17.22 22.12 -16.49
N LEU A 4 -16.82 21.66 -17.68
CA LEU A 4 -16.50 20.24 -17.92
C LEU A 4 -15.04 19.90 -17.58
N VAL A 5 -14.15 20.89 -17.52
CA VAL A 5 -12.73 20.68 -17.20
C VAL A 5 -12.51 20.52 -15.68
N ALA A 6 -13.37 21.13 -14.85
CA ALA A 6 -13.30 20.98 -13.39
C ALA A 6 -13.80 19.61 -12.88
N SER A 7 -14.61 18.89 -13.67
CA SER A 7 -15.12 17.57 -13.29
C SER A 7 -14.16 16.41 -13.61
N GLY A 8 -13.09 16.66 -14.37
CA GLY A 8 -12.12 15.63 -14.77
C GLY A 8 -10.94 15.44 -13.81
N ILE A 9 -10.65 16.42 -12.95
CA ILE A 9 -9.46 16.41 -12.09
C ILE A 9 -9.71 15.66 -10.76
N LEU A 10 -10.97 15.45 -10.37
CA LEU A 10 -11.31 14.81 -9.08
C LEU A 10 -11.36 13.27 -9.13
N LEU A 11 -11.25 12.65 -10.31
CA LEU A 11 -11.42 11.20 -10.47
C LEU A 11 -10.11 10.39 -10.44
N ILE A 12 -8.95 11.03 -10.25
CA ILE A 12 -7.65 10.35 -10.34
C ILE A 12 -7.19 9.73 -9.00
N PHE A 13 -7.96 9.88 -7.92
CA PHE A 13 -7.57 9.39 -6.58
C PHE A 13 -8.13 8.02 -6.18
N LEU A 14 -8.81 7.30 -7.08
CA LEU A 14 -9.41 6.00 -6.79
C LEU A 14 -8.82 4.89 -7.66
N SER A 15 -7.49 4.82 -7.78
CA SER A 15 -6.86 3.52 -8.03
C SER A 15 -6.93 2.73 -6.72
N SER A 16 -8.10 2.15 -6.44
CA SER A 16 -8.23 1.11 -5.42
C SER A 16 -7.33 -0.04 -5.85
N VAL A 17 -6.12 -0.09 -5.28
CA VAL A 17 -5.26 -1.25 -5.35
C VAL A 17 -6.07 -2.40 -4.77
N SER A 18 -6.58 -3.25 -5.67
CA SER A 18 -7.33 -4.46 -5.36
C SER A 18 -6.35 -5.49 -4.77
N GLY A 19 -5.95 -5.29 -3.52
CA GLY A 19 -5.32 -6.31 -2.69
C GLY A 19 -6.32 -6.81 -1.67
N ALA A 20 -6.35 -8.11 -1.39
CA ALA A 20 -7.08 -8.60 -0.23
C ALA A 20 -6.41 -8.03 1.04
N GLY A 21 -7.18 -7.33 1.87
CA GLY A 21 -6.68 -6.78 3.13
C GLY A 21 -6.02 -7.84 4.00
N GLY A 22 -4.86 -7.50 4.56
CA GLY A 22 -4.08 -8.36 5.46
C GLY A 22 -3.22 -9.43 4.79
N ILE A 23 -3.08 -9.41 3.47
CA ILE A 23 -2.16 -10.30 2.75
C ILE A 23 -0.93 -9.51 2.30
N ASN A 24 0.23 -9.88 2.82
CA ASN A 24 1.52 -9.30 2.43
C ASN A 24 1.83 -9.62 0.96
N GLU A 25 2.51 -8.69 0.29
CA GLU A 25 2.93 -8.83 -1.11
C GLU A 25 4.47 -8.86 -1.17
N GLN A 26 5.00 -9.66 -2.08
CA GLN A 26 6.42 -9.74 -2.36
C GLN A 26 6.63 -10.05 -3.85
N MET A 27 7.70 -9.49 -4.42
CA MET A 27 8.13 -9.81 -5.79
C MET A 27 9.34 -10.75 -5.79
N SER A 28 9.64 -11.32 -6.95
CA SER A 28 10.86 -12.10 -7.16
C SER A 28 12.11 -11.22 -7.02
N LEU A 29 13.19 -11.78 -6.47
CA LEU A 29 14.51 -11.14 -6.41
C LEU A 29 15.35 -11.37 -7.67
N GLU A 30 14.89 -12.23 -8.57
CA GLU A 30 15.62 -12.57 -9.79
C GLU A 30 15.90 -11.32 -10.63
N GLY A 31 17.19 -11.10 -10.95
CA GLY A 31 17.63 -9.96 -11.75
C GLY A 31 17.67 -8.61 -11.02
N THR A 32 17.37 -8.57 -9.72
CA THR A 32 17.33 -7.31 -8.95
C THR A 32 18.68 -6.86 -8.38
N GLY A 33 19.68 -7.74 -8.35
CA GLY A 33 20.93 -7.53 -7.61
C GLY A 33 20.84 -7.88 -6.11
N LEU A 34 19.66 -8.28 -5.63
CA LEU A 34 19.41 -8.72 -4.25
C LEU A 34 19.35 -10.25 -4.20
N VAL A 35 19.95 -10.84 -3.16
CA VAL A 35 19.87 -12.29 -2.90
C VAL A 35 18.92 -12.63 -1.75
N ASP A 36 18.75 -11.72 -0.79
CA ASP A 36 17.84 -11.91 0.33
C ASP A 36 17.29 -10.57 0.83
N ILE A 37 16.08 -10.62 1.40
CA ILE A 37 15.44 -9.51 2.09
C ILE A 37 14.73 -10.06 3.31
N ASN A 38 15.20 -9.69 4.49
CA ASN A 38 14.60 -10.03 5.77
C ASN A 38 13.93 -8.79 6.37
N TYR A 39 12.70 -8.96 6.86
CA TYR A 39 11.90 -7.87 7.41
C TYR A 39 10.83 -8.41 8.36
N GLN A 40 10.24 -7.52 9.15
CA GLN A 40 9.19 -7.87 10.11
C GLN A 40 7.94 -8.39 9.38
N GLU A 41 7.29 -9.43 9.93
CA GLU A 41 6.09 -10.05 9.33
C GLU A 41 4.88 -9.11 9.29
N TYR A 42 4.81 -8.19 10.25
CA TYR A 42 3.78 -7.16 10.36
C TYR A 42 4.40 -5.85 10.83
N VAL A 43 3.77 -4.74 10.44
CA VAL A 43 4.14 -3.39 10.87
C VAL A 43 3.52 -3.10 12.23
N GLU A 44 4.23 -2.48 13.16
CA GLU A 44 3.67 -2.06 14.45
C GLU A 44 3.57 -0.54 14.50
N ALA A 45 2.38 -0.04 14.83
CA ALA A 45 2.11 1.39 14.98
C ALA A 45 3.08 2.04 16.00
N SER A 46 3.59 3.23 15.66
CA SER A 46 4.50 4.01 16.50
C SER A 46 5.79 3.29 16.89
N LYS A 47 6.23 2.31 16.08
CA LYS A 47 7.53 1.63 16.22
C LYS A 47 8.34 1.72 14.94
N SER A 48 9.58 1.24 15.00
CA SER A 48 10.43 1.18 13.81
C SER A 48 10.19 -0.09 12.99
N PHE A 49 10.11 0.07 11.67
CA PHE A 49 10.14 -1.04 10.73
C PHE A 49 11.54 -1.16 10.13
N GLN A 50 12.18 -2.28 10.40
CA GLN A 50 13.53 -2.58 9.96
C GLN A 50 13.53 -3.62 8.83
N ILE A 51 14.42 -3.40 7.86
CA ILE A 51 14.78 -4.40 6.85
C ILE A 51 16.28 -4.66 6.86
N GLU A 52 16.66 -5.89 6.54
CA GLU A 52 18.01 -6.31 6.19
C GLU A 52 17.97 -6.84 4.75
N ILE A 53 18.82 -6.30 3.88
CA ILE A 53 18.99 -6.78 2.51
C ILE A 53 20.40 -7.30 2.32
N GLU A 54 20.53 -8.33 1.49
CA GLU A 54 21.81 -8.85 1.05
C GLU A 54 21.96 -8.66 -0.46
N LEU A 55 23.04 -8.00 -0.86
CA LEU A 55 23.41 -7.80 -2.25
C LEU A 55 24.12 -9.05 -2.81
N ASP A 56 23.94 -9.31 -4.09
CA ASP A 56 24.80 -10.26 -4.79
C ASP A 56 26.23 -9.73 -4.94
N SER A 57 27.17 -10.61 -5.27
CA SER A 57 28.59 -10.24 -5.38
C SER A 57 28.84 -9.19 -6.46
N GLN A 58 28.07 -9.21 -7.57
CA GLN A 58 28.24 -8.24 -8.64
C GLN A 58 27.82 -6.83 -8.17
N ALA A 59 26.71 -6.72 -7.44
CA ALA A 59 26.22 -5.46 -6.91
C ALA A 59 27.15 -4.94 -5.80
N SER A 60 27.56 -5.80 -4.86
CA SER A 60 28.40 -5.39 -3.72
C SER A 60 29.83 -5.02 -4.11
N GLU A 61 30.46 -5.76 -5.04
CA GLU A 61 31.86 -5.50 -5.44
C GLU A 61 32.01 -4.27 -6.36
N ASN A 62 30.93 -3.89 -7.04
CA ASN A 62 30.94 -2.74 -7.96
C ASN A 62 30.38 -1.45 -7.33
N GLU A 63 30.31 -1.34 -6.00
CA GLU A 63 29.84 -0.13 -5.30
C GLU A 63 28.42 0.32 -5.73
N THR A 64 27.53 -0.62 -6.06
CA THR A 64 26.14 -0.32 -6.42
C THR A 64 25.43 0.33 -5.24
N LYS A 65 24.73 1.45 -5.47
CA LYS A 65 23.96 2.12 -4.42
C LYS A 65 22.51 1.68 -4.47
N VAL A 66 21.97 1.29 -3.31
CA VAL A 66 20.57 0.90 -3.15
C VAL A 66 19.81 2.03 -2.49
N VAL A 67 18.69 2.44 -3.09
CA VAL A 67 17.73 3.34 -2.45
C VAL A 67 16.47 2.56 -2.12
N TRP A 68 16.11 2.51 -0.84
CA TRP A 68 14.87 1.90 -0.37
C TRP A 68 13.76 2.95 -0.38
N ILE A 69 12.83 2.81 -1.31
CA ILE A 69 11.74 3.77 -1.49
C ILE A 69 10.48 3.23 -0.83
N THR A 70 10.06 3.86 0.27
CA THR A 70 8.94 3.41 1.11
C THR A 70 7.73 4.33 0.92
N GLN A 71 6.53 3.80 1.12
CA GLN A 71 5.33 4.60 1.31
C GLN A 71 4.47 3.98 2.41
N ILE A 72 4.00 4.84 3.31
CA ILE A 72 3.10 4.48 4.40
C ILE A 72 1.68 4.86 3.99
N CYS A 73 0.74 3.94 4.17
CA CYS A 73 -0.68 4.19 3.99
C CYS A 73 -1.41 3.96 5.32
N ILE A 74 -2.24 4.92 5.69
CA ILE A 74 -2.95 4.92 6.97
C ILE A 74 -4.38 4.38 6.85
N ASN A 75 -4.99 4.03 7.98
CA ASN A 75 -6.30 3.39 8.07
C ASN A 75 -7.46 4.21 7.46
N THR A 76 -7.26 5.48 7.16
CA THR A 76 -8.24 6.30 6.42
C THR A 76 -8.24 6.06 4.91
N GLY A 77 -7.31 5.25 4.40
CA GLY A 77 -7.10 5.01 2.97
C GLY A 77 -6.20 6.05 2.30
N VAL A 78 -5.65 7.00 3.05
CA VAL A 78 -4.68 7.98 2.54
C VAL A 78 -3.27 7.39 2.61
N CYS A 79 -2.48 7.63 1.57
CA CYS A 79 -1.06 7.29 1.54
C CYS A 79 -0.22 8.55 1.55
N TYR A 80 0.84 8.57 2.35
CA TYR A 80 1.84 9.61 2.29
C TYR A 80 2.65 9.52 0.98
N PRO A 81 3.25 10.63 0.51
CA PRO A 81 4.19 10.59 -0.59
C PRO A 81 5.32 9.59 -0.31
N PRO A 82 5.85 8.88 -1.33
CA PRO A 82 6.97 7.97 -1.12
C PRO A 82 8.22 8.71 -0.67
N GLU A 83 9.00 8.09 0.21
CA GLU A 83 10.25 8.61 0.76
C GLU A 83 11.44 7.74 0.35
N ASN A 84 12.57 8.39 0.06
CA ASN A 84 13.82 7.71 -0.30
C ASN A 84 14.67 7.50 0.96
N ASN A 85 15.06 6.26 1.23
CA ASN A 85 15.94 5.87 2.32
C ASN A 85 17.22 5.27 1.73
N ASP A 86 18.30 6.04 1.73
CA ASP A 86 19.61 5.65 1.20
C ASP A 86 20.70 5.62 2.28
N GLU A 87 20.34 5.90 3.53
CA GLU A 87 21.18 5.71 4.71
C GLU A 87 21.08 4.26 5.20
N TRP A 88 22.14 3.49 5.00
CA TRP A 88 22.24 2.08 5.39
C TRP A 88 23.30 1.89 6.47
N LEU A 89 22.99 1.04 7.46
CA LEU A 89 24.00 0.48 8.36
C LEU A 89 24.62 -0.76 7.68
N THR A 90 25.95 -0.78 7.57
CA THR A 90 26.69 -1.92 6.97
C THR A 90 28.12 -1.99 7.50
N GLU A 91 28.66 -3.20 7.63
CA GLU A 91 30.07 -3.44 7.98
C GLU A 91 30.90 -3.99 6.82
N ASP A 92 30.27 -4.73 5.89
CA ASP A 92 30.92 -5.46 4.80
C ASP A 92 30.52 -4.96 3.39
N GLY A 93 29.59 -4.00 3.29
CA GLY A 93 29.05 -3.49 2.03
C GLY A 93 28.13 -4.46 1.29
N LYS A 94 27.91 -5.67 1.84
CA LYS A 94 27.07 -6.71 1.26
C LYS A 94 25.72 -6.80 1.96
N LYS A 95 25.73 -6.73 3.29
CA LYS A 95 24.53 -6.69 4.13
C LYS A 95 24.22 -5.25 4.52
N LEU A 96 23.03 -4.79 4.15
CA LEU A 96 22.58 -3.43 4.42
C LEU A 96 21.34 -3.48 5.32
N ILE A 97 21.38 -2.74 6.42
CA ILE A 97 20.28 -2.65 7.39
C ILE A 97 19.70 -1.24 7.35
N GLY A 98 18.40 -1.16 7.09
CA GLY A 98 17.63 0.09 7.01
C GLY A 98 16.47 0.08 7.99
N SER A 99 16.05 1.26 8.46
CA SER A 99 14.92 1.39 9.38
C SER A 99 14.16 2.68 9.12
N ILE A 100 12.83 2.63 9.23
CA ILE A 100 11.94 3.80 9.20
C ILE A 100 11.03 3.81 10.43
N ASP A 101 10.53 4.98 10.79
CA ASP A 101 9.50 5.12 11.84
C ASP A 101 8.10 4.98 11.24
N ILE A 102 7.23 4.27 11.95
CA ILE A 102 5.88 3.97 11.51
C ILE A 102 4.87 4.90 12.19
N ASP A 103 3.95 5.43 11.38
CA ASP A 103 2.82 6.23 11.83
C ASP A 103 1.86 5.44 12.74
N GLU A 104 1.22 6.11 13.70
CA GLU A 104 0.30 5.48 14.65
C GLU A 104 -0.94 4.86 13.97
N ASP A 105 -1.36 5.42 12.83
CA ASP A 105 -2.53 4.98 12.06
C ASP A 105 -2.15 4.14 10.83
N ALA A 106 -0.90 3.67 10.73
CA ALA A 106 -0.44 2.88 9.59
C ALA A 106 -1.31 1.61 9.39
N SER A 107 -1.90 1.49 8.21
CA SER A 107 -2.61 0.30 7.73
C SER A 107 -1.62 -0.68 7.09
N TYR A 108 -0.71 -0.16 6.27
CA TYR A 108 0.38 -0.93 5.69
C TYR A 108 1.51 -0.01 5.26
N ILE A 109 2.67 -0.61 5.03
CA ILE A 109 3.74 0.00 4.25
C ILE A 109 3.93 -0.80 2.96
N ASN A 110 4.32 -0.12 1.90
CA ASN A 110 4.79 -0.74 0.69
C ASN A 110 6.14 -0.13 0.29
N TRP A 111 6.92 -0.87 -0.49
CA TRP A 111 8.21 -0.37 -0.92
C TRP A 111 8.68 -0.99 -2.23
N ARG A 112 9.71 -0.35 -2.77
CA ARG A 112 10.49 -0.79 -3.93
C ARG A 112 11.95 -0.41 -3.71
N PHE A 113 12.83 -1.01 -4.48
CA PHE A 113 14.24 -0.61 -4.51
C PHE A 113 14.55 0.11 -5.79
N LYS A 114 15.43 1.10 -5.72
CA LYS A 114 16.11 1.67 -6.87
C LYS A 114 17.59 1.32 -6.78
N MET A 115 18.10 0.66 -7.80
CA MET A 115 19.52 0.34 -7.93
C MET A 115 20.16 1.43 -8.79
N ASN A 116 21.20 2.08 -8.27
CA ASN A 116 22.06 2.97 -9.04
C ASN A 116 23.37 2.21 -9.28
N TRP A 117 23.51 1.70 -10.50
CA TRP A 117 24.63 0.87 -10.93
C TRP A 117 25.88 1.73 -11.17
N SER A 118 27.05 1.09 -11.19
CA SER A 118 28.35 1.77 -11.30
C SER A 118 28.64 2.37 -12.66
N ASP A 119 27.98 1.89 -13.70
CA ASP A 119 28.00 2.46 -15.06
C ASP A 119 27.12 3.71 -15.21
N GLY A 120 26.35 4.05 -14.17
CA GLY A 120 25.46 5.19 -14.12
C GLY A 120 24.00 4.86 -14.50
N ASP A 121 23.71 3.60 -14.81
CA ASP A 121 22.34 3.16 -15.05
C ASP A 121 21.53 3.13 -13.75
N GLU A 122 20.24 3.43 -13.85
CA GLU A 122 19.33 3.42 -12.71
C GLU A 122 18.09 2.59 -13.03
N GLU A 123 17.76 1.64 -12.16
CA GLU A 123 16.59 0.79 -12.34
C GLU A 123 15.76 0.67 -11.06
N ASN A 124 14.43 0.66 -11.20
CA ASN A 124 13.51 0.37 -10.11
C ASN A 124 13.07 -1.10 -10.16
N PHE A 125 12.98 -1.71 -8.99
CA PHE A 125 12.44 -3.06 -8.80
C PHE A 125 11.22 -2.99 -7.89
N PRO A 126 10.01 -3.16 -8.42
CA PRO A 126 9.67 -3.34 -9.84
C PRO A 126 9.74 -2.02 -10.61
N GLN A 127 9.76 -2.09 -11.95
CA GLN A 127 9.84 -0.89 -12.80
C GLN A 127 8.64 0.06 -12.60
N SER A 128 7.48 -0.47 -12.20
CA SER A 128 6.27 0.30 -11.90
C SER A 128 5.62 -0.16 -10.61
N GLY A 129 5.13 0.79 -9.81
CA GLY A 129 4.47 0.49 -8.54
C GLY A 129 5.45 0.08 -7.45
N PHE A 130 4.94 -0.68 -6.48
CA PHE A 130 5.70 -1.23 -5.36
C PHE A 130 5.77 -2.76 -5.47
N GLY A 131 6.89 -3.33 -5.05
CA GLY A 131 7.16 -4.77 -5.16
C GLY A 131 6.83 -5.54 -3.90
N TRP A 132 6.79 -4.84 -2.77
CA TRP A 132 6.54 -5.43 -1.47
C TRP A 132 5.51 -4.61 -0.70
N LYS A 133 4.79 -5.30 0.18
CA LYS A 133 3.82 -4.72 1.10
C LYS A 133 3.75 -5.55 2.36
N VAL A 134 3.76 -4.88 3.50
CA VAL A 134 3.50 -5.48 4.81
C VAL A 134 2.37 -4.74 5.50
N TRP A 135 1.36 -5.49 5.91
CA TRP A 135 0.24 -4.96 6.68
C TRP A 135 0.62 -4.75 8.15
N SER A 136 -0.03 -3.78 8.77
CA SER A 136 0.11 -3.51 10.19
C SER A 136 -0.40 -4.69 11.04
N SER A 137 -0.01 -4.77 12.30
CA SER A 137 -0.64 -5.64 13.29
C SER A 137 -2.09 -5.23 13.54
N CYS A 138 -2.46 -4.02 13.13
CA CYS A 138 -3.80 -3.49 13.12
C CYS A 138 -4.07 -2.64 11.86
N TRP A 139 -4.97 -3.08 10.98
CA TRP A 139 -5.20 -2.43 9.69
C TRP A 139 -6.67 -2.33 9.30
N PHE A 140 -6.96 -1.34 8.44
CA PHE A 140 -8.21 -1.21 7.71
C PHE A 140 -7.94 -1.19 6.21
N ASP A 141 -8.60 -2.08 5.45
CA ASP A 141 -8.41 -2.21 4.00
C ASP A 141 -9.37 -1.36 3.17
N GLY A 142 -10.21 -0.54 3.82
CA GLY A 142 -11.29 0.22 3.20
C GLY A 142 -12.67 -0.41 3.38
N GLU A 143 -12.74 -1.71 3.70
CA GLU A 143 -13.98 -2.45 3.88
C GLU A 143 -14.11 -3.06 5.29
N LYS A 144 -13.02 -3.59 5.83
CA LYS A 144 -12.98 -4.29 7.11
C LYS A 144 -11.71 -3.97 7.88
N TRP A 145 -11.84 -4.04 9.20
CA TRP A 145 -10.71 -4.08 10.11
C TRP A 145 -10.16 -5.50 10.19
N GLY A 146 -8.85 -5.59 10.38
CA GLY A 146 -8.13 -6.84 10.57
C GLY A 146 -6.81 -6.58 11.28
N GLY A 147 -6.08 -7.67 11.50
CA GLY A 147 -4.81 -7.63 12.21
C GLY A 147 -4.75 -8.67 13.31
N ILE A 148 -3.52 -8.92 13.78
CA ILE A 148 -3.26 -9.80 14.92
C ILE A 148 -3.60 -9.12 16.25
N ASP A 149 -3.66 -7.79 16.29
CA ASP A 149 -4.12 -7.04 17.45
C ASP A 149 -5.66 -7.05 17.52
N ASP A 150 -6.18 -7.86 18.45
CA ASP A 150 -7.61 -7.99 18.70
C ASP A 150 -8.29 -6.67 19.12
N SER A 151 -7.54 -5.70 19.65
CA SER A 151 -8.09 -4.43 20.10
C SER A 151 -8.74 -3.63 18.97
N CYS A 152 -8.25 -3.79 17.74
CA CYS A 152 -8.82 -3.09 16.58
C CYS A 152 -9.78 -3.93 15.75
N ASN A 153 -9.87 -5.23 16.03
CA ASN A 153 -10.94 -6.11 15.56
C ASN A 153 -12.27 -5.88 16.33
N SER A 154 -12.43 -4.75 17.01
CA SER A 154 -13.57 -4.44 17.89
C SER A 154 -14.93 -4.36 17.19
N VAL A 155 -14.98 -4.57 15.87
CA VAL A 155 -16.21 -4.92 15.14
C VAL A 155 -16.49 -6.44 15.20
N LYS A 156 -16.47 -7.04 16.39
CA LYS A 156 -17.41 -8.16 16.69
C LYS A 156 -18.82 -7.65 17.05
N GLY A 157 -19.04 -6.33 17.02
CA GLY A 157 -20.24 -5.68 17.55
C GLY A 157 -21.12 -4.84 16.61
N GLU A 158 -20.78 -4.60 15.33
CA GLU A 158 -21.60 -3.74 14.45
C GLU A 158 -21.82 -4.28 13.02
N SER A 159 -22.38 -5.49 12.91
CA SER A 159 -22.93 -5.99 11.63
C SER A 159 -24.23 -5.29 11.19
N LYS A 160 -24.71 -4.28 11.93
CA LYS A 160 -25.98 -3.61 11.63
C LYS A 160 -25.86 -2.47 10.62
N ILE A 161 -24.74 -1.74 10.56
CA ILE A 161 -24.64 -0.53 9.72
C ILE A 161 -24.46 -0.86 8.23
N ASN A 162 -23.69 -1.90 7.89
CA ASN A 162 -23.46 -2.31 6.49
C ASN A 162 -24.74 -2.85 5.82
N THR A 163 -25.65 -3.46 6.60
CA THR A 163 -26.96 -3.90 6.11
C THR A 163 -27.89 -2.70 5.80
N TYR A 164 -27.88 -1.65 6.62
CA TYR A 164 -28.72 -0.46 6.38
C TYR A 164 -28.30 0.36 5.15
N SER A 165 -27.00 0.51 4.90
CA SER A 165 -26.48 1.26 3.75
C SER A 165 -26.80 0.58 2.40
N ARG A 166 -26.69 -0.76 2.34
CA ARG A 166 -27.07 -1.53 1.14
C ARG A 166 -28.59 -1.50 0.87
N ILE A 167 -29.42 -1.50 1.91
CA ILE A 167 -30.89 -1.40 1.75
C ILE A 167 -31.29 -0.01 1.24
N ALA A 168 -30.69 1.07 1.77
CA ALA A 168 -31.02 2.44 1.32
C ALA A 168 -30.70 2.65 -0.17
N SER A 169 -29.58 2.11 -0.64
CA SER A 169 -29.15 2.19 -2.04
C SER A 169 -30.10 1.45 -2.99
N ILE A 170 -30.58 0.28 -2.59
CA ILE A 170 -31.55 -0.51 -3.37
C ILE A 170 -32.90 0.21 -3.44
N MET A 171 -33.36 0.79 -2.33
CA MET A 171 -34.62 1.54 -2.29
C MET A 171 -34.60 2.76 -3.22
N ALA A 172 -33.49 3.51 -3.28
CA ALA A 172 -33.36 4.65 -4.18
C ALA A 172 -33.49 4.23 -5.67
N VAL A 173 -32.85 3.14 -6.07
CA VAL A 173 -32.93 2.61 -7.44
C VAL A 173 -34.35 2.14 -7.77
N PHE A 174 -35.01 1.43 -6.86
CA PHE A 174 -36.41 1.03 -7.05
C PHE A 174 -37.36 2.22 -7.15
N THR A 175 -37.13 3.27 -6.36
CA THR A 175 -37.99 4.47 -6.40
C THR A 175 -37.87 5.19 -7.74
N VAL A 176 -36.63 5.32 -8.26
CA VAL A 176 -36.39 5.90 -9.59
C VAL A 176 -37.01 5.01 -10.68
N LEU A 177 -36.83 3.69 -10.62
CA LEU A 177 -37.41 2.76 -11.59
C LEU A 177 -38.95 2.81 -11.59
N PHE A 178 -39.57 2.89 -10.41
CA PHE A 178 -41.01 3.00 -10.25
C PHE A 178 -41.56 4.33 -10.81
N LEU A 179 -40.84 5.44 -10.60
CA LEU A 179 -41.18 6.74 -11.20
C LEU A 179 -41.07 6.72 -12.73
N PHE A 180 -40.06 6.03 -13.29
CA PHE A 180 -39.95 5.87 -14.74
C PHE A 180 -41.06 4.99 -15.33
N LEU A 181 -41.44 3.90 -14.65
CA LEU A 181 -42.50 3.00 -15.11
C LEU A 181 -43.90 3.63 -14.98
N SER A 182 -44.21 4.29 -13.86
CA SER A 182 -45.49 5.00 -13.68
C SER A 182 -45.69 6.12 -14.70
N LYS A 183 -44.62 6.84 -15.06
CA LYS A 183 -44.69 7.89 -16.09
C LYS A 183 -44.91 7.33 -17.50
N LYS A 184 -44.48 6.09 -17.77
CA LYS A 184 -44.69 5.39 -19.06
C LYS A 184 -46.10 4.83 -19.23
N PHE A 185 -46.78 4.48 -18.12
CA PHE A 185 -48.17 4.00 -18.15
C PHE A 185 -49.23 5.11 -18.07
N SER A 186 -48.83 6.34 -17.73
CA SER A 186 -49.71 7.51 -17.66
C SER A 186 -49.71 8.38 -18.94
N SER A 187 -49.14 7.87 -20.04
CA SER A 187 -49.13 8.54 -21.36
C SER A 187 -49.84 7.70 -22.41
#